data_AF-A0ABC9DMN4-F1
#
_entry.id   AF-A0ABC9DMN4-F1
#
_cell.length_a   1.000
_cell.length_b   1.000
_cell.length_c   1.000
_cell.angle_alpha   90.00
_cell.angle_beta   90.00
_cell.angle_gamma   90.00
#
_symmetry.space_group_name_H-M   'P 1'
#
loop_
_entity.id
_entity.type
_entity.pdbx_description
1 polymer ?
#
loop_
_entity_poly.entity_id
_entity_poly.type
_entity_poly.pdbx_seq_one_letter_code
_entity_poly.pdbx_strand_id
1 'polypeptide(L)'
;MNSAALALAPAVLSSASVRPRCGAAPAPAPAIISSASGRPRLGARSAVRCEVASSSAPPAAATQAAKWAQTTVVLPAQRRGCHLITPQIVNEIKDDLAEFKCGMAHLFLQHTSASLTINEKYDPNVRADTETFLSRTVPEGPSAPWTHTMEGPDDMPAHIKSSMFGSSLTIPITNGRLNMGYWQGIWLCEHRDHATPRQIVITLNGI
;
A
#
# COMPACT_ATOMS: atom_id res chain seq x y z
N MET A 1 -28.87 -59.54 -3.77
CA MET A 1 -28.14 -60.44 -4.68
C MET A 1 -27.80 -59.60 -5.91
N ASN A 2 -26.59 -59.12 -6.24
CA ASN A 2 -25.18 -59.28 -5.85
C ASN A 2 -24.58 -57.86 -5.76
N SER A 3 -23.83 -57.44 -4.74
CA SER A 3 -22.42 -57.76 -4.39
C SER A 3 -21.41 -57.64 -5.54
N ALA A 4 -20.69 -56.52 -5.59
CA ALA A 4 -19.29 -56.46 -6.00
C ALA A 4 -18.63 -55.24 -5.34
N ALA A 5 -17.99 -55.48 -4.20
CA ALA A 5 -17.06 -54.58 -3.57
C ALA A 5 -15.71 -54.67 -4.30
N LEU A 6 -15.13 -53.53 -4.69
CA LEU A 6 -13.72 -53.45 -5.09
C LEU A 6 -12.98 -52.64 -4.03
N ALA A 7 -11.99 -53.30 -3.41
CA ALA A 7 -11.20 -52.80 -2.31
C ALA A 7 -10.07 -51.85 -2.76
N LEU A 8 -9.65 -51.02 -1.81
CA LEU A 8 -8.60 -50.01 -1.88
C LEU A 8 -7.21 -50.53 -2.28
N ALA A 9 -6.43 -49.65 -2.91
CA ALA A 9 -4.97 -49.60 -2.77
C ALA A 9 -4.53 -48.15 -2.48
N PRO A 10 -3.76 -47.87 -1.42
CA PRO A 10 -3.26 -46.52 -1.13
C PRO A 10 -1.96 -46.25 -1.90
N ALA A 11 -1.88 -45.11 -2.58
CA ALA A 11 -0.66 -44.63 -3.19
C ALA A 11 0.27 -44.00 -2.13
N VAL A 12 1.53 -44.41 -2.18
CA VAL A 12 2.61 -44.14 -1.23
C VAL A 12 3.04 -42.66 -1.29
N LEU A 13 3.10 -42.02 -0.12
CA LEU A 13 3.76 -40.73 0.10
C LEU A 13 5.28 -40.88 -0.06
N SER A 14 5.86 -40.18 -1.04
CA SER A 14 7.32 -40.00 -1.15
C SER A 14 7.73 -38.66 -0.54
N SER A 15 8.33 -38.72 0.65
CA SER A 15 8.91 -37.56 1.35
C SER A 15 10.30 -37.25 0.77
N ALA A 16 10.40 -36.25 -0.11
CA ALA A 16 11.67 -35.70 -0.53
C ALA A 16 12.13 -34.62 0.47
N SER A 17 12.95 -35.04 1.44
CA SER A 17 13.73 -34.14 2.31
C SER A 17 14.97 -33.65 1.56
N VAL A 18 14.99 -32.39 1.13
CA VAL A 18 16.21 -31.71 0.65
C VAL A 18 16.59 -30.58 1.60
N ARG A 19 17.83 -30.65 2.07
CA ARG A 19 18.45 -29.92 3.18
C ARG A 19 18.58 -28.41 2.93
N PRO A 20 18.62 -27.58 4.00
CA PRO A 20 18.94 -26.16 3.89
C PRO A 20 20.44 -25.98 3.60
N ARG A 21 20.77 -25.12 2.61
CA ARG A 21 22.14 -24.65 2.41
C ARG A 21 22.46 -23.56 3.44
N CYS A 22 23.37 -23.87 4.36
CA CYS A 22 24.08 -22.88 5.16
C CYS A 22 25.08 -22.09 4.30
N GLY A 23 25.24 -20.80 4.60
CA GLY A 23 26.52 -20.10 4.47
C GLY A 23 26.57 -18.93 3.49
N ALA A 24 26.32 -17.72 3.98
CA ALA A 24 27.02 -16.52 3.53
C ALA A 24 27.33 -15.66 4.76
N ALA A 25 28.61 -15.53 5.08
CA ALA A 25 29.13 -14.72 6.19
C ALA A 25 29.06 -13.22 5.85
N PRO A 26 28.95 -12.32 6.85
CA PRO A 26 28.89 -10.87 6.62
C PRO A 26 30.27 -10.29 6.25
N ALA A 27 30.26 -9.27 5.40
CA ALA A 27 31.44 -8.51 4.98
C ALA A 27 32.04 -7.67 6.14
N PRO A 28 33.37 -7.46 6.19
CA PRO A 28 34.01 -6.70 7.26
C PRO A 28 33.85 -5.18 7.07
N ALA A 29 33.67 -4.46 8.19
CA ALA A 29 33.69 -3.00 8.25
C ALA A 29 35.11 -2.44 8.10
N PRO A 30 35.31 -1.24 7.51
CA PRO A 30 36.64 -0.65 7.37
C PRO A 30 37.15 -0.03 8.68
N ALA A 31 38.45 -0.13 8.86
CA ALA A 31 39.21 0.20 10.06
C ALA A 31 39.29 1.71 10.34
N ILE A 32 39.22 2.05 11.63
CA ILE A 32 39.53 3.38 12.19
C ILE A 32 41.04 3.56 12.16
N ILE A 33 41.53 4.53 11.38
CA ILE A 33 42.92 4.98 11.42
C ILE A 33 43.05 6.05 12.51
N SER A 34 43.82 5.73 13.55
CA SER A 34 44.30 6.67 14.56
C SER A 34 45.78 6.96 14.32
N SER A 35 46.11 8.23 14.08
CA SER A 35 47.43 8.84 14.29
C SER A 35 47.27 10.35 14.04
N ALA A 36 48.02 11.28 14.63
CA ALA A 36 48.95 11.29 15.73
C ALA A 36 48.93 12.69 16.33
N SER A 37 49.44 12.77 17.55
CA SER A 37 49.80 13.95 18.33
C SER A 37 50.52 15.05 17.53
N GLY A 38 49.98 16.27 17.57
CA GLY A 38 50.68 17.51 17.19
C GLY A 38 50.68 18.49 18.36
N ARG A 39 51.87 18.82 18.89
CA ARG A 39 52.08 19.86 19.91
C ARG A 39 51.79 21.25 19.30
N PRO A 40 51.12 22.18 20.01
CA PRO A 40 50.93 23.52 19.50
C PRO A 40 52.21 24.36 19.66
N ARG A 41 52.63 25.04 18.59
CA ARG A 41 53.63 26.11 18.63
C ARG A 41 52.98 27.39 19.15
N LEU A 42 53.59 28.03 20.16
CA LEU A 42 53.24 29.39 20.56
C LEU A 42 53.58 30.36 19.42
N GLY A 43 52.57 31.05 18.89
CA GLY A 43 52.71 32.09 17.88
C GLY A 43 51.73 33.23 18.15
N ALA A 44 52.30 34.41 18.38
CA ALA A 44 51.76 35.77 18.27
C ALA A 44 50.28 36.05 18.62
N ARG A 45 50.08 36.90 19.62
CA ARG A 45 48.81 37.56 19.94
C ARG A 45 48.35 38.42 18.75
N SER A 46 47.38 37.92 17.99
CA SER A 46 46.56 38.76 17.11
C SER A 46 45.32 39.20 17.90
N ALA A 47 45.02 40.49 17.89
CA ALA A 47 43.81 41.04 18.49
C ALA A 47 42.60 40.54 17.71
N VAL A 48 41.92 39.51 18.24
CA VAL A 48 40.63 39.05 17.72
C VAL A 48 39.60 40.10 18.08
N ARG A 49 39.19 40.89 17.10
CA ARG A 49 38.05 41.80 17.21
C ARG A 49 36.79 40.93 17.22
N CYS A 50 36.13 40.84 18.36
CA CYS A 50 34.83 40.18 18.48
C CYS A 50 33.79 41.06 17.77
N GLU A 51 33.45 40.73 16.52
CA GLU A 51 32.24 41.25 15.91
C GLU A 51 31.05 40.51 16.54
N VAL A 52 30.20 41.27 17.23
CA VAL A 52 28.92 40.76 17.74
C VAL A 52 28.06 40.51 16.51
N ALA A 53 27.94 39.24 16.11
CA ALA A 53 26.97 38.84 15.10
C ALA A 53 25.57 39.21 15.62
N SER A 54 24.93 40.19 14.99
CA SER A 54 23.51 40.46 15.17
C SER A 54 22.74 39.27 14.61
N SER A 55 22.43 38.29 15.47
CA SER A 55 21.48 37.24 15.10
C SER A 55 20.10 37.87 14.99
N SER A 56 19.69 38.25 13.77
CA SER A 56 18.28 38.39 13.48
C SER A 56 17.66 37.01 13.70
N ALA A 57 16.73 36.92 14.66
CA ALA A 57 15.91 35.73 14.80
C ALA A 57 15.26 35.42 13.44
N PRO A 58 15.23 34.15 13.00
CA PRO A 58 14.54 33.81 11.78
C PRO A 58 13.08 34.30 11.89
N PRO A 59 12.52 34.87 10.81
CA PRO A 59 11.14 35.31 10.84
C PRO A 59 10.27 34.13 11.30
N ALA A 60 9.38 34.39 12.26
CA ALA A 60 8.40 33.41 12.73
C ALA A 60 7.76 32.78 11.49
N ALA A 61 7.97 31.48 11.29
CA ALA A 61 7.45 30.78 10.13
C ALA A 61 5.95 31.04 10.04
N ALA A 62 5.51 31.67 8.94
CA ALA A 62 4.10 31.95 8.73
C ALA A 62 3.31 30.64 8.89
N THR A 63 2.40 30.61 9.86
CA THR A 63 1.53 29.46 10.12
C THR A 63 0.72 29.21 8.86
N GLN A 64 1.01 28.11 8.14
CA GLN A 64 0.19 27.68 7.01
C GLN A 64 -1.20 27.32 7.52
N ALA A 65 -2.24 27.93 6.95
CA ALA A 65 -3.62 27.65 7.30
C ALA A 65 -4.03 26.26 6.78
N ALA A 66 -4.90 25.59 7.53
CA ALA A 66 -5.46 24.33 7.09
C ALA A 66 -6.29 24.51 5.81
N LYS A 67 -6.04 23.66 4.82
CA LYS A 67 -6.71 23.59 3.53
C LYS A 67 -7.49 22.29 3.41
N TRP A 68 -8.54 22.32 2.60
CA TRP A 68 -9.34 21.17 2.21
C TRP A 68 -9.56 21.20 0.70
N ALA A 69 -9.42 20.05 0.05
CA ALA A 69 -9.82 19.83 -1.34
C ALA A 69 -10.59 18.52 -1.43
N GLN A 70 -11.61 18.45 -2.28
CA GLN A 70 -12.38 17.22 -2.49
C GLN A 70 -12.70 17.07 -3.98
N THR A 71 -12.43 15.88 -4.50
CA THR A 71 -12.71 15.53 -5.89
C THR A 71 -13.27 14.12 -5.97
N THR A 72 -13.97 13.83 -7.07
CA THR A 72 -14.58 12.53 -7.31
C THR A 72 -13.98 11.92 -8.57
N VAL A 73 -13.27 10.81 -8.40
CA VAL A 73 -12.68 10.03 -9.50
C VAL A 73 -13.67 8.95 -9.92
N VAL A 74 -13.89 8.81 -11.22
CA VAL A 74 -14.62 7.67 -11.79
C VAL A 74 -13.63 6.77 -12.53
N LEU A 75 -13.43 5.57 -12.00
CA LEU A 75 -12.65 4.53 -12.64
C LEU A 75 -13.53 3.75 -13.63
N PRO A 76 -13.04 3.45 -14.85
CA PRO A 76 -13.79 2.62 -15.78
C PRO A 76 -14.04 1.24 -15.19
N ALA A 77 -15.12 0.60 -15.64
CA ALA A 77 -15.47 -0.77 -15.27
C ALA A 77 -14.24 -1.68 -15.40
N GLN A 78 -13.96 -2.44 -14.34
CA GLN A 78 -12.90 -3.44 -14.32
C GLN A 78 -13.52 -4.83 -14.39
N ARG A 79 -12.76 -5.78 -14.94
CA ARG A 79 -13.05 -7.20 -14.71
C ARG A 79 -12.79 -7.54 -13.24
N ARG A 80 -13.36 -8.64 -12.75
CA ARG A 80 -13.01 -9.21 -11.45
C ARG A 80 -11.49 -9.30 -11.24
N GLY A 81 -11.05 -8.96 -10.03
CA GLY A 81 -9.67 -9.09 -9.57
C GLY A 81 -9.12 -7.83 -8.92
N CYS A 82 -7.82 -7.86 -8.58
CA CYS A 82 -7.12 -6.75 -7.95
C CYS A 82 -6.38 -5.91 -9.01
N HIS A 83 -6.65 -4.60 -9.04
CA HIS A 83 -6.15 -3.64 -10.03
C HIS A 83 -5.33 -2.56 -9.37
N LEU A 84 -4.10 -2.33 -9.85
CA LEU A 84 -3.30 -1.20 -9.39
C LEU A 84 -3.88 0.10 -9.97
N ILE A 85 -4.41 0.97 -9.10
CA ILE A 85 -5.06 2.23 -9.50
C ILE A 85 -4.26 3.48 -9.11
N THR A 86 -3.08 3.29 -8.51
CA THR A 86 -2.24 4.40 -8.03
C THR A 86 -1.96 5.46 -9.10
N PRO A 87 -1.56 5.10 -10.35
CA PRO A 87 -1.32 6.11 -11.38
C PRO A 87 -2.56 6.94 -11.72
N GLN A 88 -3.73 6.31 -11.81
CA GLN A 88 -4.99 6.98 -12.11
C GLN A 88 -5.36 7.97 -11.01
N ILE A 89 -5.27 7.52 -9.74
CA ILE A 89 -5.55 8.38 -8.57
C ILE A 89 -4.59 9.58 -8.56
N VAL A 90 -3.28 9.33 -8.64
CA VAL A 90 -2.27 10.39 -8.57
C VAL A 90 -2.44 11.36 -9.73
N ASN A 91 -2.74 10.88 -10.95
CA ASN A 91 -2.94 11.77 -12.08
C ASN A 91 -4.14 12.71 -11.90
N GLU A 92 -5.24 12.24 -11.29
CA GLU A 92 -6.41 13.09 -11.06
C GLU A 92 -6.15 14.17 -10.00
N ILE A 93 -5.46 13.81 -8.91
CA ILE A 93 -5.31 14.71 -7.76
C ILE A 93 -4.02 15.50 -7.76
N LYS A 94 -3.14 15.34 -8.76
CA LYS A 94 -1.76 15.89 -8.73
C LYS A 94 -1.70 17.41 -8.49
N ASP A 95 -2.66 18.16 -9.06
CA ASP A 95 -2.66 19.61 -8.99
C ASP A 95 -3.07 20.08 -7.58
N ASP A 96 -4.17 19.52 -7.03
CA ASP A 96 -4.56 19.75 -5.64
C ASP A 96 -3.48 19.29 -4.66
N LEU A 97 -2.90 18.11 -4.91
CA LEU A 97 -1.90 17.51 -4.04
C LEU A 97 -0.67 18.39 -3.91
N ALA A 98 -0.22 19.03 -5.01
CA ALA A 98 0.94 19.92 -5.02
C ALA A 98 0.81 21.11 -4.07
N GLU A 99 -0.41 21.47 -3.64
CA GLU A 99 -0.66 22.56 -2.70
C GLU A 99 -0.43 22.21 -1.23
N PHE A 100 -0.27 20.92 -0.90
CA PHE A 100 -0.15 20.43 0.47
C PHE A 100 1.29 20.07 0.82
N LYS A 101 1.85 20.73 1.82
CA LYS A 101 3.15 20.39 2.40
C LYS A 101 3.05 19.19 3.35
N CYS A 102 1.99 19.13 4.16
CA CYS A 102 1.74 18.03 5.11
C CYS A 102 0.24 17.83 5.31
N GLY A 103 -0.25 16.60 5.25
CA GLY A 103 -1.68 16.36 5.37
C GLY A 103 -2.06 14.90 5.28
N MET A 104 -3.34 14.65 5.01
CA MET A 104 -3.92 13.33 4.78
C MET A 104 -4.77 13.35 3.52
N ALA A 105 -4.71 12.27 2.75
CA ALA A 105 -5.60 11.96 1.66
C ALA A 105 -6.52 10.82 2.10
N HIS A 106 -7.81 11.10 2.21
CA HIS A 106 -8.84 10.11 2.48
C HIS A 106 -9.53 9.73 1.18
N LEU A 107 -9.49 8.45 0.82
CA LEU A 107 -10.17 7.89 -0.34
C LEU A 107 -11.36 7.08 0.16
N PHE A 108 -12.55 7.33 -0.39
CA PHE A 108 -13.77 6.63 -0.04
C PHE A 108 -14.46 6.10 -1.31
N LEU A 109 -14.50 4.78 -1.44
CA LEU A 109 -15.18 4.07 -2.51
C LEU A 109 -16.68 4.03 -2.23
N GLN A 110 -17.48 4.60 -3.13
CA GLN A 110 -18.94 4.65 -2.99
C GLN A 110 -19.62 3.39 -3.55
N HIS A 111 -19.10 2.21 -3.19
CA HIS A 111 -19.56 0.91 -3.68
C HIS A 111 -19.43 -0.15 -2.58
N THR A 112 -20.34 -1.11 -2.55
CA THR A 112 -20.40 -2.18 -1.53
C THR A 112 -19.98 -3.55 -2.06
N SER A 113 -19.69 -3.67 -3.36
CA SER A 113 -19.28 -4.89 -4.05
C SER A 113 -17.86 -4.81 -4.63
N ALA A 114 -17.10 -3.79 -4.24
CA ALA A 114 -15.69 -3.62 -4.51
C ALA A 114 -15.02 -3.05 -3.26
N SER A 115 -13.69 -3.08 -3.18
CA SER A 115 -12.95 -2.55 -2.02
C SER A 115 -11.66 -1.86 -2.41
N LEU A 116 -11.11 -1.09 -1.48
CA LEU A 116 -9.80 -0.47 -1.60
C LEU A 116 -8.82 -1.13 -0.63
N THR A 117 -7.58 -1.33 -1.07
CA THR A 117 -6.49 -1.81 -0.21
C THR A 117 -5.15 -1.22 -0.65
N ILE A 118 -4.16 -1.25 0.24
CA ILE A 118 -2.77 -0.89 -0.07
C ILE A 118 -1.92 -2.14 0.04
N ASN A 119 -1.29 -2.54 -1.05
CA ASN A 119 -0.43 -3.71 -1.10
C ASN A 119 0.67 -3.52 -2.17
N GLU A 120 1.40 -4.57 -2.52
CA GLU A 120 2.55 -4.48 -3.42
C GLU A 120 2.19 -3.92 -4.82
N LYS A 121 2.97 -2.99 -5.37
CA LYS A 121 2.69 -2.42 -6.70
C LYS A 121 3.44 -3.07 -7.86
N TYR A 122 4.42 -3.94 -7.61
CA TYR A 122 5.38 -4.38 -8.63
C TYR A 122 5.00 -5.73 -9.24
N ASP A 123 4.93 -6.80 -8.45
CA ASP A 123 4.63 -8.12 -8.98
C ASP A 123 3.10 -8.29 -9.23
N PRO A 124 2.65 -8.48 -10.49
CA PRO A 124 1.25 -8.77 -10.78
C PRO A 124 0.74 -10.09 -10.16
N ASN A 125 1.63 -11.04 -9.84
CA ASN A 125 1.23 -12.31 -9.22
C ASN A 125 0.61 -12.10 -7.84
N VAL A 126 1.07 -11.10 -7.07
CA VAL A 126 0.47 -10.79 -5.75
C VAL A 126 -1.01 -10.43 -5.89
N ARG A 127 -1.39 -9.72 -6.96
CA ARG A 127 -2.78 -9.38 -7.27
C ARG A 127 -3.60 -10.60 -7.69
N ALA A 128 -3.01 -11.51 -8.48
CA ALA A 128 -3.67 -12.74 -8.90
C ALA A 128 -3.85 -13.74 -7.73
N ASP A 129 -2.84 -13.87 -6.87
CA ASP A 129 -2.88 -14.74 -5.69
C ASP A 129 -3.88 -14.21 -4.65
N THR A 130 -3.96 -12.88 -4.49
CA THR A 130 -4.97 -12.25 -3.62
C THR A 130 -6.39 -12.56 -4.11
N GLU A 131 -6.66 -12.43 -5.42
CA GLU A 131 -7.96 -12.82 -5.98
C GLU A 131 -8.26 -14.32 -5.78
N THR A 132 -7.26 -15.16 -6.03
CA THR A 132 -7.38 -16.61 -5.82
C THR A 132 -7.71 -16.94 -4.35
N PHE A 133 -7.06 -16.26 -3.41
CA PHE A 133 -7.32 -16.40 -1.98
C PHE A 133 -8.75 -15.96 -1.61
N LEU A 134 -9.20 -14.80 -2.09
CA LEU A 134 -10.54 -14.28 -1.83
C LEU A 134 -11.62 -15.22 -2.36
N SER A 135 -11.47 -15.72 -3.59
CA SER A 135 -12.43 -16.62 -4.23
C SER A 135 -12.46 -18.02 -3.58
N ARG A 136 -11.37 -18.47 -2.95
CA ARG A 136 -11.38 -19.67 -2.10
C ARG A 136 -12.04 -19.45 -0.74
N THR A 137 -11.81 -18.28 -0.14
CA THR A 137 -12.28 -17.95 1.21
C THR A 137 -13.77 -17.63 1.22
N VAL A 138 -14.25 -16.95 0.18
CA VAL A 138 -15.64 -16.55 -0.01
C VAL A 138 -16.13 -17.21 -1.30
N PRO A 139 -16.55 -18.48 -1.25
CA PRO A 139 -16.91 -19.26 -2.43
C PRO A 139 -18.23 -18.77 -3.04
N GLU A 140 -18.43 -19.13 -4.31
CA GLU A 140 -19.63 -18.79 -5.09
C GLU A 140 -20.32 -20.06 -5.59
N GLY A 141 -21.53 -19.91 -6.12
CA GLY A 141 -22.26 -20.99 -6.77
C GLY A 141 -23.09 -21.86 -5.83
N PRO A 142 -23.59 -23.01 -6.32
CA PRO A 142 -24.66 -23.78 -5.65
C PRO A 142 -24.29 -24.34 -4.27
N SER A 143 -23.01 -24.54 -4.00
CA SER A 143 -22.51 -25.03 -2.70
C SER A 143 -22.23 -23.90 -1.71
N ALA A 144 -22.32 -22.64 -2.12
CA ALA A 144 -22.07 -21.50 -1.26
C ALA A 144 -23.26 -21.26 -0.32
N PRO A 145 -23.06 -21.14 1.01
CA PRO A 145 -24.14 -21.06 1.99
C PRO A 145 -24.70 -19.63 2.14
N TRP A 146 -24.89 -18.92 1.03
CA TRP A 146 -25.35 -17.52 1.03
C TRP A 146 -26.86 -17.42 0.79
N THR A 147 -27.52 -16.57 1.57
CA THR A 147 -28.98 -16.35 1.47
C THR A 147 -29.35 -15.21 0.53
N HIS A 148 -28.44 -14.25 0.32
CA HIS A 148 -28.63 -13.14 -0.62
C HIS A 148 -28.20 -13.60 -2.02
N THR A 149 -29.16 -13.88 -2.91
CA THR A 149 -28.88 -14.55 -4.20
C THR A 149 -29.59 -13.91 -5.40
N MET A 150 -30.41 -12.87 -5.18
CA MET A 150 -31.26 -12.31 -6.24
C MET A 150 -30.48 -11.57 -7.34
N GLU A 151 -29.30 -11.05 -7.04
CA GLU A 151 -28.50 -10.20 -7.95
C GLU A 151 -27.35 -10.96 -8.63
N GLY A 152 -27.39 -12.29 -8.58
CA GLY A 152 -26.41 -13.18 -9.19
C GLY A 152 -25.54 -13.93 -8.17
N PRO A 153 -24.82 -14.97 -8.62
CA PRO A 153 -24.02 -15.84 -7.76
C PRO A 153 -22.78 -15.14 -7.17
N ASP A 154 -22.34 -14.04 -7.76
CA ASP A 154 -21.15 -13.27 -7.35
C ASP A 154 -21.46 -12.11 -6.40
N ASP A 155 -22.73 -11.77 -6.19
CA ASP A 155 -23.11 -10.55 -5.48
C ASP A 155 -22.90 -10.61 -3.95
N MET A 156 -23.48 -11.59 -3.26
CA MET A 156 -23.21 -11.75 -1.82
C MET A 156 -21.72 -12.01 -1.54
N PRO A 157 -21.00 -12.87 -2.29
CA PRO A 157 -19.56 -12.98 -2.17
C PRO A 157 -18.83 -11.63 -2.29
N ALA A 158 -19.23 -10.79 -3.24
CA ALA A 158 -18.64 -9.47 -3.43
C ALA A 158 -18.84 -8.55 -2.22
N HIS A 159 -20.00 -8.57 -1.58
CA HIS A 159 -20.24 -7.84 -0.33
C HIS A 159 -19.35 -8.29 0.82
N ILE A 160 -19.17 -9.61 0.98
CA ILE A 160 -18.29 -10.16 2.02
C ILE A 160 -16.84 -9.76 1.75
N LYS A 161 -16.34 -10.01 0.52
CA LYS A 161 -14.98 -9.65 0.11
C LYS A 161 -14.73 -8.13 0.26
N SER A 162 -15.72 -7.31 -0.08
CA SER A 162 -15.66 -5.85 0.12
C SER A 162 -15.49 -5.50 1.59
N SER A 163 -16.26 -6.13 2.48
CA SER A 163 -16.20 -5.90 3.93
C SER A 163 -14.90 -6.38 4.58
N MET A 164 -14.19 -7.34 3.98
CA MET A 164 -12.90 -7.82 4.48
C MET A 164 -11.76 -6.79 4.34
N PHE A 165 -11.74 -6.02 3.25
CA PHE A 165 -10.75 -4.96 3.04
C PHE A 165 -11.27 -3.58 3.42
N GLY A 166 -12.53 -3.30 3.16
CA GLY A 166 -13.19 -2.02 3.39
C GLY A 166 -13.23 -1.11 2.17
N SER A 167 -14.01 -0.04 2.30
CA SER A 167 -14.26 0.94 1.24
C SER A 167 -13.35 2.17 1.32
N SER A 168 -12.49 2.28 2.32
CA SER A 168 -11.75 3.53 2.57
C SER A 168 -10.28 3.34 2.85
N LEU A 169 -9.47 4.28 2.38
CA LEU A 169 -8.05 4.39 2.70
C LEU A 169 -7.74 5.80 3.21
N THR A 170 -6.77 5.89 4.09
CA THR A 170 -6.26 7.18 4.60
C THR A 170 -4.74 7.16 4.48
N ILE A 171 -4.19 8.05 3.66
CA ILE A 171 -2.78 8.05 3.24
C ILE A 171 -2.13 9.39 3.61
N PRO A 172 -0.97 9.43 4.29
CA PRO A 172 -0.31 10.69 4.60
C PRO A 172 0.15 11.43 3.34
N ILE A 173 0.17 12.75 3.39
CA ILE A 173 0.69 13.64 2.34
C ILE A 173 1.95 14.29 2.85
N THR A 174 3.00 14.33 2.02
CA THR A 174 4.25 15.05 2.33
C THR A 174 4.81 15.69 1.06
N ASN A 175 5.03 17.00 1.10
CA ASN A 175 5.59 17.80 0.00
C ASN A 175 4.92 17.54 -1.35
N GLY A 176 3.59 17.60 -1.37
CA GLY A 176 2.77 17.42 -2.54
C GLY A 176 2.74 16.01 -3.11
N ARG A 177 2.99 14.99 -2.27
CA ARG A 177 2.99 13.58 -2.68
C ARG A 177 2.28 12.72 -1.65
N LEU A 178 1.62 11.67 -2.13
CA LEU A 178 1.17 10.57 -1.28
C LEU A 178 2.41 9.89 -0.67
N ASN A 179 2.53 9.92 0.64
CA ASN A 179 3.65 9.38 1.39
C ASN A 179 3.39 7.89 1.70
N MET A 180 3.59 7.07 0.68
CA MET A 180 3.49 5.61 0.75
C MET A 180 4.89 4.99 0.70
N GLY A 181 5.02 3.78 1.27
CA GLY A 181 6.24 2.99 1.16
C GLY A 181 6.58 2.62 -0.28
N TYR A 182 7.85 2.29 -0.53
CA TYR A 182 8.36 2.02 -1.89
C TYR A 182 7.53 0.96 -2.63
N TRP A 183 7.21 -0.15 -1.94
CA TRP A 183 6.44 -1.27 -2.47
C TRP A 183 4.93 -1.04 -2.46
N GLN A 184 4.42 -0.04 -1.75
CA GLN A 184 2.98 0.18 -1.59
C GLN A 184 2.35 0.81 -2.83
N GLY A 185 1.19 0.30 -3.21
CA GLY A 185 0.28 0.86 -4.19
C GLY A 185 -1.17 0.69 -3.77
N ILE A 186 -1.99 1.64 -4.17
CA ILE A 186 -3.45 1.66 -4.02
C ILE A 186 -4.04 0.70 -5.05
N TRP A 187 -4.82 -0.26 -4.56
CA TRP A 187 -5.55 -1.22 -5.38
C TRP A 187 -7.06 -0.99 -5.31
N LEU A 188 -7.74 -1.20 -6.44
CA LEU A 188 -9.17 -1.50 -6.49
C LEU A 188 -9.32 -3.02 -6.60
N CYS A 189 -9.97 -3.64 -5.62
CA CYS A 189 -10.38 -5.03 -5.71
C CYS A 189 -11.82 -5.06 -6.23
N GLU A 190 -11.99 -5.46 -7.49
CA GLU A 190 -13.29 -5.66 -8.11
C GLU A 190 -13.75 -7.10 -7.86
N HIS A 191 -14.88 -7.28 -7.21
CA HIS A 191 -15.37 -8.61 -6.82
C HIS A 191 -16.50 -9.13 -7.70
N ARG A 192 -17.05 -8.30 -8.59
CA ARG A 192 -18.10 -8.67 -9.55
C ARG A 192 -17.48 -9.07 -10.89
N ASP A 193 -18.11 -10.02 -11.59
CA ASP A 193 -17.71 -10.40 -12.95
C ASP A 193 -18.08 -9.35 -14.00
N HIS A 194 -19.24 -8.73 -13.81
CA HIS A 194 -19.81 -7.71 -14.70
C HIS A 194 -20.00 -6.39 -13.95
N ALA A 195 -18.89 -5.76 -13.61
CA ALA A 195 -18.90 -4.51 -12.86
C ALA A 195 -19.30 -3.29 -13.71
N THR A 196 -19.91 -2.31 -13.04
CA THR A 196 -20.05 -0.95 -13.56
C THR A 196 -18.80 -0.12 -13.20
N PRO A 197 -18.64 1.09 -13.77
CA PRO A 197 -17.63 2.04 -13.29
C PRO A 197 -17.69 2.25 -11.77
N ARG A 198 -16.53 2.49 -11.15
CA ARG A 198 -16.39 2.67 -9.70
C ARG A 198 -16.06 4.12 -9.38
N GLN A 199 -16.69 4.65 -8.34
CA GLN A 199 -16.59 6.05 -7.93
C GLN A 199 -15.85 6.14 -6.61
N ILE A 200 -14.83 6.98 -6.56
CA ILE A 200 -14.01 7.22 -5.37
C ILE A 200 -14.02 8.71 -5.08
N VAL A 201 -14.50 9.09 -3.90
CA VAL A 201 -14.37 10.44 -3.37
C VAL A 201 -13.03 10.55 -2.69
N ILE A 202 -12.23 11.55 -3.06
CA ILE A 202 -10.92 11.82 -2.48
C ILE A 202 -10.99 13.15 -1.77
N THR A 203 -10.73 13.15 -0.47
CA THR A 203 -10.64 14.36 0.35
C THR A 203 -9.21 14.54 0.80
N LEU A 204 -8.62 15.68 0.47
CA LEU A 204 -7.30 16.10 0.92
C LEU A 204 -7.47 17.14 2.02
N ASN A 205 -6.75 16.99 3.13
CA ASN A 205 -6.74 17.98 4.20
C ASN A 205 -5.35 18.11 4.80
N GLY A 206 -4.93 19.33 5.11
CA GLY A 206 -3.56 19.57 5.57
C GLY A 206 -3.16 21.03 5.50
N ILE A 207 -1.85 21.29 5.52
CA ILE A 207 -1.24 22.62 5.39
C ILE A 207 -0.34 22.68 4.16
#